data_AF-A0A174IQW9-F1
#
_entry.id   AF-A0A174IQW9-F1
#
_cell.length_a   1.000
_cell.length_b   1.000
_cell.length_c   1.000
_cell.angle_alpha   90.00
_cell.angle_beta   90.00
_cell.angle_gamma   90.00
#
_symmetry.space_group_name_H-M   'P 1'
#
loop_
_entity.id
_entity.type
_entity.pdbx_description
1 polymer ?
#
loop_
_entity_poly.entity_id
_entity_poly.type
_entity_poly.pdbx_seq_one_letter_code
_entity_poly.pdbx_strand_id
1 'polypeptide(L)'
;MLTGKMAGAYIEGMQGDDPKYLRCASTLKHFYGNNTEVGRGWKNSSIDPRNKYELYLEPFRRCIEESGAEGIMTAYNRINGTVGGMVRENMEISESVIMKQADQKMYENKKSSR
;
A
#
# COMPACT_ATOMS: atom_id res chain seq x y z
N MET A 1 -10.28 -7.64 7.09
CA MET A 1 -11.30 -7.63 6.01
C MET A 1 -12.13 -6.34 5.90
N LEU A 2 -12.39 -5.56 6.96
CA LEU A 2 -13.10 -4.27 6.84
C LEU A 2 -12.19 -3.12 6.35
N THR A 3 -11.01 -2.96 6.97
CA THR A 3 -10.08 -1.86 6.69
C THR A 3 -9.73 -1.73 5.21
N GLY A 4 -9.38 -2.84 4.54
CA GLY A 4 -9.04 -2.84 3.11
C GLY A 4 -10.21 -2.43 2.22
N LYS A 5 -11.46 -2.85 2.53
CA LYS A 5 -12.64 -2.47 1.74
C LYS A 5 -12.95 -0.98 1.85
N MET A 6 -12.89 -0.43 3.07
CA MET A 6 -13.13 1.00 3.28
C MET A 6 -12.04 1.84 2.63
N ALA A 7 -10.77 1.45 2.80
CA ALA A 7 -9.65 2.14 2.16
C ALA A 7 -9.72 2.04 0.64
N GLY A 8 -10.10 0.88 0.09
CA GLY A 8 -10.28 0.67 -1.35
C GLY A 8 -11.32 1.60 -1.96
N ALA A 9 -12.53 1.65 -1.38
CA ALA A 9 -13.57 2.58 -1.84
C ALA A 9 -13.12 4.05 -1.76
N TYR A 10 -12.32 4.40 -0.74
CA TYR A 10 -11.76 5.74 -0.61
C TYR A 10 -10.71 6.05 -1.68
N ILE A 11 -9.85 5.08 -2.02
CA ILE A 11 -8.86 5.17 -3.09
C ILE A 11 -9.55 5.41 -4.43
N GLU A 12 -10.54 4.59 -4.77
CA GLU A 12 -11.28 4.68 -6.04
C GLU A 12 -11.96 6.05 -6.18
N GLY A 13 -12.64 6.53 -5.13
CA GLY A 13 -13.27 7.85 -5.15
C GLY A 13 -12.27 9.01 -5.25
N MET A 14 -11.08 8.87 -4.66
CA MET A 14 -10.03 9.89 -4.70
C MET A 14 -9.31 9.93 -6.06
N GLN A 15 -9.06 8.76 -6.65
CA GLN A 15 -8.38 8.62 -7.94
C GLN A 15 -9.26 9.01 -9.13
N GLY A 16 -10.59 8.88 -9.00
CA GLY A 16 -11.55 9.19 -10.05
C GLY A 16 -11.65 8.09 -11.10
N ASP A 17 -12.44 8.34 -12.13
CA ASP A 17 -12.84 7.40 -13.18
C ASP A 17 -12.21 7.71 -14.55
N ASP A 18 -11.37 8.75 -14.64
CA ASP A 18 -10.68 9.08 -15.88
C ASP A 18 -9.64 7.98 -16.21
N PRO A 19 -9.72 7.38 -17.40
CA PRO A 19 -8.91 6.22 -17.77
C PRO A 19 -7.45 6.57 -18.10
N LYS A 20 -7.03 7.83 -17.97
CA LYS A 20 -5.66 8.28 -18.31
C LYS A 20 -5.05 9.13 -17.20
N TYR A 21 -5.85 9.93 -16.52
CA TYR A 21 -5.39 10.88 -15.53
C TYR A 21 -6.00 10.59 -14.16
N LEU A 22 -5.14 10.38 -13.18
CA LEU A 22 -5.58 10.34 -11.79
C LEU A 22 -6.02 11.75 -11.36
N ARG A 23 -7.21 11.84 -10.76
CA ARG A 23 -7.62 13.06 -10.05
C ARG A 23 -6.69 13.34 -8.86
N CYS A 24 -6.27 12.28 -8.17
CA CYS A 24 -5.30 12.34 -7.07
C CYS A 24 -4.65 10.97 -6.90
N ALA A 25 -3.32 10.92 -6.79
CA ALA A 25 -2.58 9.67 -6.56
C ALA A 25 -2.67 9.27 -5.07
N SER A 26 -3.26 8.11 -4.79
CA SER A 26 -3.43 7.66 -3.40
C SER A 26 -2.14 7.06 -2.82
N THR A 27 -1.85 7.38 -1.57
CA THR A 27 -0.72 6.78 -0.82
C THR A 27 -1.23 6.14 0.46
N LEU A 28 -1.03 4.84 0.60
CA LEU A 28 -1.39 4.09 1.79
C LEU A 28 -0.45 4.42 2.95
N LYS A 29 -0.96 4.45 4.19
CA LYS A 29 -0.15 4.72 5.38
C LYS A 29 -0.74 4.07 6.65
N HIS A 30 0.03 3.86 7.71
CA HIS A 30 1.50 3.81 7.73
C HIS A 30 1.91 2.35 7.55
N PHE A 31 2.76 2.08 6.57
CA PHE A 31 3.17 0.74 6.20
C PHE A 31 4.40 0.29 7.02
N TYR A 32 4.33 -0.68 7.94
CA TYR A 32 3.15 -1.26 8.61
C TYR A 32 3.43 -1.32 10.13
N GLY A 33 2.47 -1.76 10.93
CA GLY A 33 2.72 -2.00 12.36
C GLY A 33 2.92 -0.75 13.24
N ASN A 34 2.52 0.43 12.75
CA ASN A 34 2.53 1.69 13.51
C ASN A 34 1.17 1.93 14.18
N ASN A 35 0.93 1.27 15.31
CA ASN A 35 -0.37 1.27 16.00
C ASN A 35 -0.36 2.02 17.35
N THR A 36 0.75 2.64 17.72
CA THR A 36 0.89 3.35 19.01
C THR A 36 1.66 4.64 18.80
N GLU A 37 1.02 5.76 19.09
CA GLU A 37 1.64 7.08 18.94
C GLU A 37 2.75 7.34 19.97
N VAL A 38 2.55 6.91 21.22
CA VAL A 38 3.54 7.09 22.29
C VAL A 38 4.79 6.31 21.95
N GLY A 39 5.87 7.02 21.64
CA GLY A 39 7.16 6.44 21.29
C GLY A 39 7.24 5.87 19.87
N ARG A 40 6.36 6.29 18.95
CA ARG A 40 6.32 5.81 17.55
C ARG A 40 7.64 5.96 16.79
N GLY A 41 8.55 6.83 17.23
CA GLY A 41 9.87 7.01 16.61
C GLY A 41 10.95 6.03 17.08
N TRP A 42 10.72 5.25 18.16
CA TRP A 42 11.75 4.37 18.73
C TRP A 42 11.23 3.00 19.20
N LYS A 43 9.92 2.86 19.42
CA LYS A 43 9.33 1.58 19.83
C LYS A 43 9.48 0.52 18.74
N ASN A 44 9.48 -0.74 19.18
CA ASN A 44 9.57 -1.91 18.32
C ASN A 44 8.28 -2.72 18.43
N SER A 45 7.62 -2.95 17.30
CA SER A 45 6.47 -3.84 17.19
C SER A 45 6.98 -5.26 16.93
N SER A 46 6.74 -6.17 17.88
CA SER A 46 7.00 -7.60 17.73
C SER A 46 5.80 -8.26 17.05
N ILE A 47 5.97 -8.65 15.78
CA ILE A 47 4.90 -9.18 14.94
C ILE A 47 5.33 -10.55 14.43
N ASP A 48 4.58 -11.60 14.73
CA ASP A 48 4.84 -12.94 14.20
C ASP A 48 4.48 -13.05 12.70
N PRO A 49 5.03 -14.03 11.98
CA PRO A 49 4.81 -14.17 10.54
C PRO A 49 3.34 -14.32 10.14
N ARG A 50 2.52 -14.97 10.97
CA ARG A 50 1.11 -15.19 10.64
C ARG A 50 0.34 -13.88 10.72
N ASN A 51 0.49 -13.14 11.83
CA ASN A 51 -0.15 -11.84 11.98
C ASN A 51 0.35 -10.82 10.96
N LYS A 52 1.63 -10.87 10.59
CA LYS A 52 2.18 -10.04 9.51
C LYS A 52 1.32 -10.15 8.25
N TYR A 53 1.05 -11.36 7.76
CA TYR A 53 0.32 -11.56 6.50
C TYR A 53 -1.20 -11.49 6.67
N GLU A 54 -1.77 -12.11 7.70
CA GLU A 54 -3.23 -12.21 7.86
C GLU A 54 -3.88 -10.92 8.37
N LEU A 55 -3.13 -10.08 9.10
CA LEU A 55 -3.66 -8.87 9.75
C LEU A 55 -3.05 -7.58 9.23
N TYR A 56 -1.71 -7.46 9.28
CA TYR A 56 -1.04 -6.19 9.03
C TYR A 56 -0.92 -5.85 7.55
N LEU A 57 -0.51 -6.80 6.72
CA LEU A 57 -0.28 -6.59 5.29
C LEU A 57 -1.55 -6.77 4.44
N GLU A 58 -2.49 -7.62 4.88
CA GLU A 58 -3.69 -7.94 4.11
C GLU A 58 -4.51 -6.71 3.65
N PRO A 59 -4.73 -5.67 4.47
CA PRO A 59 -5.41 -4.45 3.99
C PRO A 59 -4.64 -3.72 2.88
N PHE A 60 -3.32 -3.63 2.99
CA PHE A 60 -2.48 -2.96 1.99
C PHE A 60 -2.47 -3.75 0.68
N ARG A 61 -2.29 -5.07 0.76
CA ARG A 61 -2.33 -5.98 -0.38
C ARG A 61 -3.61 -5.79 -1.19
N ARG A 62 -4.77 -5.79 -0.52
CA ARG A 62 -6.06 -5.54 -1.18
C ARG A 62 -6.14 -4.17 -1.84
N CYS A 63 -5.72 -3.12 -1.15
CA CYS A 63 -5.76 -1.77 -1.73
C CYS A 63 -4.85 -1.63 -2.96
N ILE A 64 -3.70 -2.29 -2.96
CA ILE A 64 -2.77 -2.30 -4.09
C ILE A 64 -3.36 -3.12 -5.25
N GLU A 65 -3.74 -4.37 -4.99
CA GLU A 65 -4.19 -5.31 -6.02
C GLU A 65 -5.60 -4.97 -6.56
N GLU A 66 -6.55 -4.67 -5.68
CA GLU A 66 -7.96 -4.51 -6.02
C GLU A 66 -8.30 -3.05 -6.39
N SER A 67 -7.86 -2.07 -5.60
CA SER A 67 -8.28 -0.65 -5.77
C SER A 67 -7.24 0.25 -6.45
N GLY A 68 -6.02 -0.22 -6.66
CA GLY A 68 -5.00 0.50 -7.44
C GLY A 68 -4.35 1.67 -6.70
N ALA A 69 -3.96 1.46 -5.44
CA ALA A 69 -3.15 2.44 -4.74
C ALA A 69 -1.83 2.76 -5.46
N GLU A 70 -1.45 4.03 -5.50
CA GLU A 70 -0.29 4.53 -6.27
C GLU A 70 1.02 4.57 -5.48
N GLY A 71 0.96 4.35 -4.17
CA GLY A 71 2.15 4.30 -3.34
C GLY A 71 1.88 3.93 -1.88
N ILE A 72 2.97 3.83 -1.13
CA ILE A 72 2.97 3.59 0.32
C ILE A 72 3.82 4.64 1.05
N MET A 73 3.43 4.94 2.27
CA MET A 73 4.17 5.75 3.23
C MET A 73 4.55 4.86 4.41
N THR A 74 5.83 4.77 4.71
CA THR A 74 6.38 3.85 5.69
C THR A 74 6.08 4.26 7.14
N ALA A 75 6.18 3.28 8.03
CA ALA A 75 6.05 3.44 9.46
C ALA A 75 7.31 4.06 10.09
N TYR A 76 7.12 4.84 11.15
CA TYR A 76 8.22 5.39 11.95
C TYR A 76 8.86 4.34 12.87
N ASN A 77 8.04 3.46 13.46
CA ASN A 77 8.50 2.51 14.47
C ASN A 77 9.40 1.43 13.87
N ARG A 78 10.07 0.69 14.74
CA ARG A 78 10.73 -0.56 14.34
C ARG A 78 9.71 -1.70 14.28
N ILE A 79 9.97 -2.66 13.42
CA ILE A 79 9.21 -3.90 13.25
C ILE A 79 10.21 -5.04 13.34
N ASN A 80 10.06 -5.90 14.34
CA ASN A 80 11.01 -7.00 14.61
C ASN A 80 12.49 -6.57 14.61
N GLY A 81 12.77 -5.37 15.13
CA GLY A 81 14.13 -4.81 15.24
C GLY A 81 14.57 -3.94 14.07
N THR A 82 13.90 -3.98 12.92
CA THR A 82 14.24 -3.16 11.73
C THR A 82 13.41 -1.88 11.70
N VAL A 83 14.03 -0.74 11.39
CA VAL A 83 13.29 0.54 11.22
C VAL A 83 12.24 0.39 10.11
N GLY A 84 11.01 0.89 10.32
CA GLY A 84 9.89 0.72 9.40
C GLY A 84 10.19 1.16 7.97
N GLY A 85 10.95 2.24 7.79
CA GLY A 85 11.43 2.68 6.47
C GLY A 85 12.40 1.72 5.76
N MET A 86 12.96 0.73 6.46
CA MET A 86 14.01 -0.18 5.97
C MET A 86 13.57 -1.67 5.97
N VAL A 87 12.31 -1.97 6.24
CA VAL A 87 11.82 -3.36 6.18
C VAL A 87 11.77 -3.86 4.74
N ARG A 88 12.06 -5.15 4.52
CA ARG A 88 12.14 -5.73 3.17
C ARG A 88 10.82 -5.66 2.41
N GLU A 89 9.71 -5.72 3.13
CA GLU A 89 8.37 -5.65 2.52
C GLU A 89 8.14 -4.31 1.80
N ASN A 90 8.86 -3.24 2.16
CA ASN A 90 8.78 -1.98 1.43
C ASN A 90 9.21 -2.15 -0.03
N MET A 91 10.25 -2.95 -0.29
CA MET A 91 10.74 -3.20 -1.65
C MET A 91 9.76 -4.07 -2.42
N GLU A 92 9.33 -5.18 -1.81
CA GLU A 92 8.37 -6.13 -2.42
C GLU A 92 7.07 -5.43 -2.83
N ILE A 93 6.53 -4.57 -1.96
CA ILE A 93 5.29 -3.85 -2.26
C ILE A 93 5.54 -2.70 -3.23
N SER A 94 6.66 -1.98 -3.15
CA SER A 94 6.96 -0.94 -4.13
C SER A 94 7.07 -1.53 -5.54
N GLU A 95 7.72 -2.69 -5.69
CA GLU A 95 7.76 -3.42 -6.96
C GLU A 95 6.35 -3.81 -7.42
N SER A 96 5.50 -4.33 -6.54
CA SER A 96 4.11 -4.69 -6.91
C SER A 96 3.29 -3.50 -7.40
N VAL A 97 3.46 -2.32 -6.77
CA VAL A 97 2.79 -1.07 -7.17
C VAL A 97 3.30 -0.62 -8.55
N ILE A 98 4.62 -0.62 -8.74
CA ILE A 98 5.26 -0.22 -10.02
C ILE A 98 4.83 -1.14 -11.16
N MET A 99 4.83 -2.46 -10.95
CA MET A 99 4.43 -3.42 -11.98
C MET A 99 2.97 -3.24 -12.38
N LYS A 100 2.06 -3.02 -11.40
CA LYS A 100 0.65 -2.74 -11.70
C LYS A 100 0.48 -1.46 -12.53
N GLN A 101 1.20 -0.40 -12.18
CA GLN A 101 1.19 0.85 -12.97
C GLN A 101 1.69 0.63 -14.40
N ALA A 102 2.70 -0.24 -14.60
CA ALA A 102 3.22 -0.57 -15.92
C ALA A 102 2.21 -1.36 -16.76
N ASP A 103 1.58 -2.39 -16.18
CA ASP A 103 0.58 -3.21 -16.86
C ASP A 103 -0.64 -2.40 -17.30
N GLN A 104 -1.13 -1.51 -16.43
CA GLN A 104 -2.25 -0.61 -16.72
C GLN A 104 -1.95 0.30 -17.94
N LYS A 105 -0.76 0.92 -17.96
CA LYS A 105 -0.31 1.75 -19.09
C LYS A 105 -0.20 0.94 -20.39
N MET A 106 0.30 -0.30 -20.33
CA MET A 106 0.37 -1.17 -21.51
C MET A 106 -1.01 -1.53 -22.06
N TYR A 107 -1.98 -1.82 -21.18
CA TYR A 107 -3.36 -2.10 -21.56
C TYR A 107 -4.02 -0.90 -22.26
N GLU A 108 -3.90 0.30 -21.69
CA GLU A 108 -4.47 1.53 -22.26
C GLU A 108 -3.87 1.88 -23.63
N ASN A 109 -2.55 1.73 -23.79
CA ASN A 109 -1.87 1.98 -25.06
C ASN A 109 -2.39 1.06 -26.19
N LYS A 110 -2.66 -0.22 -25.89
CA LYS A 110 -3.25 -1.16 -26.86
C LYS A 110 -4.70 -0.82 -27.22
N LYS A 111 -5.46 -0.21 -26.31
CA LYS A 111 -6.84 0.22 -26.55
C LYS A 111 -6.89 1.48 -27.42
N SER A 112 -5.97 2.41 -27.23
CA SER A 112 -5.88 3.65 -28.03
C SER A 112 -5.35 3.43 -29.45
N SER A 113 -4.66 2.31 -29.71
CA SER A 113 -4.10 1.98 -31.03
C SER A 113 -5.04 1.13 -31.90
N ARG A 114 -6.29 0.92 -31.48
CA ARG A 114 -7.36 0.25 -32.22
C ARG A 114 -8.47 1.25 -32.52
#